data_AF-A0A5C7V0U1-F1
#
_entry.id   AF-A0A5C7V0U1-F1
#
_cell.length_a   1.000
_cell.length_b   1.000
_cell.length_c   1.000
_cell.angle_alpha   90.00
_cell.angle_beta   90.00
_cell.angle_gamma   90.00
#
_symmetry.space_group_name_H-M   'P 1'
#
loop_
_entity.id
_entity.type
_entity.pdbx_description
1 polymer ?
#
loop_
_entity_poly.entity_id
_entity_poly.type
_entity_poly.pdbx_seq_one_letter_code
_entity_poly.pdbx_strand_id
1 'polypeptide(L)'
;MDEDKPPETDYDDAEILYKFNKLLNKYQNQGGLTQRINSVSDTLVRAAGAVVETGADKIPTLTDVVILHPSLIHPQPKRLRSIQQILDAALLDAQIEMSVEDRKALANALELRMVRYDGLSSTNS
;
A
#
# COMPACT_ATOMS: atom_id res chain seq x y z
N MET A 1 17.31 39.49 -34.22
CA MET A 1 16.65 39.12 -32.96
C MET A 1 16.96 37.66 -32.76
N ASP A 2 18.18 37.44 -32.30
CA ASP A 2 18.71 36.19 -31.80
C ASP A 2 18.01 35.87 -30.47
N GLU A 3 17.68 34.60 -30.24
CA GLU A 3 17.72 33.89 -28.94
C GLU A 3 16.96 32.54 -29.04
N ASP A 4 17.51 31.58 -29.79
CA ASP A 4 17.27 30.16 -29.51
C ASP A 4 18.41 29.68 -28.60
N LYS A 5 18.31 29.93 -27.29
CA LYS A 5 19.19 29.34 -26.28
C LYS A 5 18.56 28.01 -25.83
N PRO A 6 19.10 26.83 -26.21
CA PRO A 6 18.66 25.58 -25.59
C PRO A 6 18.98 25.62 -24.10
N PRO A 7 18.10 25.10 -23.22
CA PRO A 7 18.37 25.07 -21.79
C PRO A 7 19.60 24.19 -21.53
N GLU A 8 20.65 24.82 -21.00
CA GLU A 8 21.82 24.17 -20.39
C GLU A 8 21.34 23.33 -19.20
N THR A 9 20.84 22.12 -19.45
CA THR A 9 20.80 21.06 -18.44
C THR A 9 22.05 20.22 -18.60
N ASP A 10 23.20 20.85 -18.36
CA ASP A 10 24.50 20.19 -18.19
C ASP A 10 24.56 19.50 -16.82
N TYR A 11 23.57 18.66 -16.52
CA TYR A 11 23.79 17.64 -15.51
C TYR A 11 24.69 16.61 -16.16
N ASP A 12 25.96 16.62 -15.77
CA ASP A 12 26.95 15.66 -16.26
C ASP A 12 26.51 14.24 -15.85
N ASP A 13 25.91 13.51 -16.78
CA ASP A 13 25.45 12.14 -16.58
C ASP A 13 26.56 11.23 -16.03
N ALA A 14 27.82 11.51 -16.38
CA ALA A 14 28.96 10.80 -15.82
C ALA A 14 29.13 11.08 -14.31
N GLU A 15 28.89 12.31 -13.87
CA GLU A 15 28.92 12.68 -12.46
C GLU A 15 27.78 12.02 -11.66
N ILE A 16 26.58 11.93 -12.26
CA ILE A 16 25.43 11.25 -11.65
C ILE A 16 25.71 9.76 -11.47
N LEU A 17 26.19 9.08 -12.52
CA LEU A 17 26.54 7.66 -12.46
C LEU A 17 27.67 7.39 -11.45
N TYR A 18 28.66 8.29 -11.37
CA TYR A 18 29.73 8.20 -10.40
C TYR A 18 29.21 8.31 -8.95
N LYS A 19 28.35 9.29 -8.66
CA LYS A 19 27.73 9.46 -7.33
C LYS A 19 26.88 8.24 -6.96
N PHE A 20 26.11 7.70 -7.90
CA PHE A 20 25.29 6.52 -7.69
C PHE A 20 26.12 5.27 -7.35
N ASN A 21 27.18 5.01 -8.12
CA ASN A 21 28.05 3.85 -7.89
C ASN A 21 28.80 3.97 -6.54
N LYS A 22 29.23 5.19 -6.17
CA LYS A 22 29.80 5.46 -4.85
C LYS A 22 28.81 5.18 -3.71
N LEU A 23 27.52 5.49 -3.92
CA LEU A 23 26.46 5.21 -2.95
C LEU A 23 26.24 3.71 -2.79
N LEU A 24 26.10 2.96 -3.89
CA LEU A 24 25.97 1.50 -3.85
C LEU A 24 27.13 0.83 -3.11
N ASN A 25 28.37 1.20 -3.46
CA ASN A 25 29.56 0.63 -2.82
C ASN A 25 29.64 0.94 -1.32
N LYS A 26 29.18 2.13 -0.90
CA LYS A 26 29.16 2.53 0.51
C LYS A 26 28.24 1.63 1.35
N TYR A 27 27.09 1.22 0.79
CA TYR A 27 26.07 0.46 1.52
C TYR A 27 26.13 -1.05 1.25
N GLN A 28 26.82 -1.52 0.21
CA GLN A 28 26.97 -2.94 -0.10
C GLN A 28 27.74 -3.72 0.99
N ASN A 29 28.69 -3.07 1.68
CA ASN A 29 29.52 -3.69 2.72
C ASN A 29 29.09 -3.32 4.15
N GLN A 30 28.02 -2.54 4.32
CA GLN A 30 27.39 -2.31 5.63
C GLN A 30 26.50 -3.51 6.00
N GLY A 31 27.14 -4.68 6.01
CA GLY A 31 26.54 -5.99 6.16
C GLY A 31 25.55 -6.08 7.31
N GLY A 32 24.36 -6.57 6.98
CA GLY A 32 23.34 -6.91 7.95
C GLY A 32 22.05 -7.50 7.35
N LEU A 33 21.84 -7.42 6.04
CA LEU A 33 20.56 -7.86 5.43
C LEU A 33 20.58 -9.24 4.77
N THR A 34 21.74 -9.80 4.42
CA THR A 34 21.81 -10.97 3.53
C THR A 34 22.02 -12.33 4.22
N GLN A 35 22.25 -12.39 5.54
CA GLN A 35 22.56 -13.66 6.24
C GLN A 35 21.40 -14.25 7.08
N ARG A 36 20.17 -13.73 7.00
CA ARG A 36 19.05 -14.19 7.87
C ARG A 36 17.91 -14.92 7.17
N ILE A 37 18.05 -15.28 5.89
CA ILE A 37 16.96 -15.98 5.17
C ILE A 37 16.91 -17.48 5.54
N ASN A 38 17.99 -18.08 6.06
CA ASN A 38 18.08 -19.54 6.21
C ASN A 38 17.68 -20.10 7.60
N SER A 39 17.22 -19.30 8.56
CA SER A 39 16.95 -19.76 9.95
C SER A 39 15.49 -19.63 10.40
N VAL A 40 14.55 -19.37 9.48
CA VAL A 40 13.14 -19.12 9.84
C VAL A 40 12.41 -20.40 10.23
N SER A 41 12.85 -21.56 9.75
CA SER A 41 12.18 -22.84 10.01
C SER A 41 12.40 -23.38 11.44
N ASP A 42 13.58 -23.19 12.04
CA ASP A 42 13.87 -23.72 13.38
C ASP A 42 13.27 -22.88 14.52
N THR A 43 12.98 -21.60 14.27
CA THR A 43 12.52 -20.68 15.33
C THR A 43 11.02 -20.80 15.62
N LEU A 44 10.23 -21.23 14.63
CA LEU A 44 8.76 -21.39 14.76
C LEU A 44 8.37 -22.48 15.75
N VAL A 45 9.16 -23.55 15.87
CA VAL A 45 8.88 -24.66 16.81
C VAL A 45 9.13 -24.24 18.26
N ARG A 46 10.06 -23.29 18.49
CA ARG A 46 10.43 -22.86 19.85
C ARG A 46 9.53 -21.73 20.40
N ALA A 47 8.85 -20.99 19.52
CA ALA A 47 7.97 -19.88 19.91
C ALA A 47 6.62 -20.32 20.50
N ALA A 48 6.19 -21.58 20.29
CA ALA A 48 4.96 -22.11 20.88
C ALA A 48 5.02 -22.24 22.42
N GLY A 49 6.20 -22.10 23.03
CA GLY A 49 6.41 -22.25 24.49
C GLY A 49 6.68 -20.97 25.27
N ALA A 50 6.77 -19.80 24.63
CA ALA A 50 7.13 -18.55 25.31
C ALA A 50 6.02 -17.52 25.17
N VAL A 51 4.98 -17.66 26.00
CA VAL A 51 4.05 -16.57 26.31
C VAL A 51 4.85 -15.53 27.08
N VAL A 52 5.38 -14.53 26.38
CA VAL A 52 5.97 -13.35 27.01
C VAL A 52 4.81 -12.45 27.42
N GLU A 53 4.51 -12.42 28.71
CA GLU A 53 3.66 -11.41 29.32
C GLU A 53 4.27 -10.02 29.02
N THR A 54 3.69 -9.32 28.06
CA THR A 54 3.97 -7.91 27.84
C THR A 54 3.29 -7.11 28.95
N GLY A 55 4.00 -6.88 30.05
CA GLY A 55 3.59 -5.91 31.07
C GLY A 55 3.36 -4.54 30.42
N ALA A 56 2.31 -3.84 30.87
CA ALA A 56 1.70 -2.66 30.25
C ALA A 56 2.60 -1.42 30.07
N ASP A 57 3.90 -1.50 30.40
CA ASP A 57 4.82 -0.38 30.51
C ASP A 57 6.02 -0.46 29.53
N LYS A 58 5.98 -1.39 28.56
CA LYS A 58 7.03 -1.53 27.54
C LYS A 58 6.47 -1.27 26.13
N ILE A 59 6.96 -0.21 25.50
CA ILE A 59 6.69 0.11 24.09
C ILE A 59 7.31 -1.01 23.22
N PRO A 60 6.53 -1.68 22.35
CA PRO A 60 7.06 -2.72 21.47
C PRO A 60 8.14 -2.17 20.53
N THR A 61 9.22 -2.93 20.36
CA THR A 61 10.27 -2.64 19.38
C THR A 61 9.96 -3.30 18.03
N LEU A 62 10.57 -2.82 16.94
CA LEU A 62 10.34 -3.36 15.57
C LEU A 62 10.76 -4.84 15.41
N THR A 63 11.46 -5.40 16.40
CA THR A 63 11.85 -6.81 16.45
C THR A 63 10.85 -7.71 17.19
N ASP A 64 9.86 -7.11 17.87
CA ASP A 64 8.91 -7.86 18.69
C ASP A 64 7.72 -8.34 17.83
N VAL A 65 7.40 -9.63 17.95
CA VAL A 65 6.24 -10.22 17.28
C VAL A 65 5.00 -9.95 18.14
N VAL A 66 4.13 -9.05 17.67
CA VAL A 66 2.86 -8.76 18.33
C VAL A 66 1.81 -9.77 17.87
N ILE A 67 1.48 -10.72 18.74
CA ILE A 67 0.35 -11.63 18.53
C ILE A 67 -0.92 -10.94 19.02
N LEU A 68 -1.70 -10.37 18.08
CA LEU A 68 -2.97 -9.73 18.40
C LEU A 68 -4.02 -10.81 18.67
N HIS A 69 -4.60 -10.78 19.87
CA HIS A 69 -5.75 -11.62 20.18
C HIS A 69 -6.94 -11.20 19.30
N PRO A 70 -7.69 -12.12 18.68
CA PRO A 70 -8.79 -11.80 17.76
C PRO A 70 -9.86 -10.88 18.36
N SER A 71 -10.00 -10.82 19.69
CA SER A 71 -10.91 -9.92 20.39
C SER A 71 -10.48 -8.45 20.41
N LEU A 72 -9.21 -8.13 20.08
CA LEU A 72 -8.69 -6.76 19.96
C LEU A 72 -8.82 -6.20 18.54
N ILE A 73 -9.00 -7.10 17.56
CA ILE A 73 -9.25 -6.73 16.17
C ILE A 73 -10.75 -6.45 16.07
N HIS A 74 -11.14 -5.20 16.32
CA HIS A 74 -12.47 -4.76 15.91
C HIS A 74 -12.61 -5.10 14.42
N PRO A 75 -13.65 -5.83 14.00
CA PRO A 75 -13.94 -5.98 12.58
C PRO A 75 -14.00 -4.57 12.03
N GLN A 76 -13.06 -4.20 11.16
CA GLN A 76 -13.14 -2.90 10.53
C GLN A 76 -14.53 -2.84 9.90
N PRO A 77 -15.35 -1.83 10.22
CA PRO A 77 -16.62 -1.69 9.55
C PRO A 77 -16.27 -1.67 8.07
N LYS A 78 -16.75 -2.68 7.34
CA LYS A 78 -16.52 -2.82 5.91
C LYS A 78 -17.16 -1.55 5.35
N ARG A 79 -16.38 -0.47 5.19
CA ARG A 79 -16.86 0.83 4.72
C ARG A 79 -17.07 0.71 3.22
N LEU A 80 -18.02 -0.14 2.87
CA LEU A 80 -18.63 -0.18 1.57
C LEU A 80 -19.54 1.05 1.56
N ARG A 81 -18.98 2.22 1.26
CA ARG A 81 -19.83 3.32 0.82
C ARG A 81 -20.66 2.77 -0.34
N SER A 82 -21.97 3.03 -0.34
CA SER A 82 -22.79 2.61 -1.47
C SER A 82 -22.28 3.31 -2.74
N ILE A 83 -22.46 2.67 -3.89
CA ILE A 83 -22.03 3.24 -5.18
C ILE A 83 -22.70 4.60 -5.41
N GLN A 84 -23.93 4.76 -4.93
CA GLN A 84 -24.62 6.05 -4.90
C GLN A 84 -23.86 7.12 -4.10
N GLN A 85 -23.38 6.82 -2.88
CA GLN A 85 -22.63 7.77 -2.07
C GLN A 85 -21.29 8.18 -2.71
N ILE A 86 -20.63 7.24 -3.38
CA ILE A 86 -19.38 7.51 -4.11
C ILE A 86 -19.67 8.43 -5.29
N LEU A 87 -20.71 8.13 -6.06
CA LEU A 87 -21.14 8.94 -7.19
C LEU A 87 -21.54 10.35 -6.76
N ASP A 88 -22.36 10.48 -5.70
CA ASP A 88 -22.79 11.78 -5.17
C ASP A 88 -21.61 12.64 -4.71
N ALA A 89 -20.63 12.03 -4.03
CA ALA A 89 -19.42 12.73 -3.61
C ALA A 89 -18.57 13.18 -4.81
N ALA A 90 -18.42 12.34 -5.83
CA ALA A 90 -17.65 12.66 -7.03
C ALA A 90 -18.30 13.77 -7.87
N LEU A 91 -19.63 13.79 -7.97
CA LEU A 91 -20.36 14.84 -8.67
C LEU A 91 -20.26 16.19 -7.95
N LEU A 92 -20.32 16.15 -6.61
CA LEU A 92 -20.11 17.33 -5.80
C LEU A 92 -18.69 17.88 -5.95
N ASP A 93 -17.69 17.01 -5.91
CA ASP A 93 -16.27 17.37 -6.07
C ASP A 93 -15.97 17.93 -7.46
N ALA A 94 -16.54 17.33 -8.50
CA ALA A 94 -16.40 17.76 -9.88
C ALA A 94 -17.30 18.96 -10.26
N GLN A 95 -18.17 19.42 -9.35
CA GLN A 95 -19.16 20.48 -9.58
C GLN A 95 -20.06 20.20 -10.81
N ILE A 96 -20.42 18.93 -11.01
CA ILE A 96 -21.30 18.51 -12.11
C ILE A 96 -22.73 18.45 -11.60
N GLU A 97 -23.59 19.28 -12.17
CA GLU A 97 -25.03 19.18 -11.95
C GLU A 97 -25.60 17.99 -12.74
N MET A 98 -26.25 17.08 -12.04
CA MET A 98 -26.95 15.94 -12.62
C MET A 98 -28.30 15.74 -11.94
N SER A 99 -29.32 15.40 -12.73
CA SER A 99 -30.67 15.14 -12.23
C SER A 99 -30.67 13.98 -11.22
N VAL A 100 -31.70 13.92 -10.38
CA VAL A 100 -31.81 12.85 -9.36
C VAL A 100 -32.06 11.50 -10.05
N GLU A 101 -32.82 11.53 -11.15
CA GLU A 101 -33.17 10.39 -11.98
C GLU A 101 -31.92 9.81 -12.66
N ASP A 102 -31.10 10.65 -13.29
CA ASP A 102 -29.89 10.22 -13.99
C ASP A 102 -28.83 9.69 -13.01
N ARG A 103 -28.70 10.32 -11.83
CA ARG A 103 -27.85 9.80 -10.74
C ARG A 103 -28.25 8.41 -10.31
N LYS A 104 -29.54 8.16 -10.12
CA LYS A 104 -30.04 6.86 -9.71
C LYS A 104 -29.85 5.81 -10.81
N ALA A 105 -30.11 6.18 -12.07
CA ALA A 105 -29.90 5.30 -13.22
C ALA A 105 -28.42 4.92 -13.36
N LEU A 106 -27.52 5.89 -13.22
CA LEU A 106 -26.07 5.68 -13.29
C LEU A 106 -25.56 4.82 -12.14
N ALA A 107 -25.99 5.08 -10.91
CA ALA A 107 -25.62 4.25 -9.75
C ALA A 107 -26.05 2.79 -9.94
N ASN A 108 -27.28 2.54 -10.43
CA ASN A 108 -27.78 1.20 -10.71
C ASN A 108 -26.98 0.52 -11.85
N ALA A 109 -26.68 1.24 -12.93
CA ALA A 109 -25.85 0.70 -14.01
C ALA A 109 -24.46 0.29 -13.54
N LEU A 110 -23.86 1.08 -12.63
CA LEU A 110 -22.56 0.77 -12.02
C LEU A 110 -22.64 -0.45 -11.09
N GLU A 111 -23.68 -0.55 -10.27
CA GLU A 111 -23.95 -1.73 -9.43
C GLU A 111 -24.04 -3.02 -10.26
N LEU A 112 -24.87 -3.00 -11.31
CA LEU A 112 -25.00 -4.14 -12.23
C LEU A 112 -23.70 -4.48 -12.96
N ARG A 113 -22.84 -3.50 -13.19
CA ARG A 113 -21.51 -3.74 -13.77
C ARG A 113 -20.61 -4.44 -12.77
N MET A 114 -20.56 -3.99 -11.52
CA MET A 114 -19.67 -4.58 -10.50
C MET A 114 -20.04 -6.04 -10.20
N VAL A 115 -21.34 -6.34 -10.12
CA VAL A 115 -21.83 -7.73 -9.97
C VAL A 115 -21.37 -8.62 -11.12
N ARG A 116 -21.32 -8.09 -12.36
CA ARG A 116 -20.81 -8.85 -13.52
C ARG A 116 -19.30 -9.08 -13.48
N TYR A 117 -18.52 -8.18 -12.88
CA TYR A 117 -17.06 -8.35 -12.75
C TYR A 117 -16.68 -9.34 -11.64
N ASP A 118 -17.41 -9.35 -10.53
CA ASP A 118 -17.18 -10.34 -9.45
C ASP A 118 -17.49 -11.77 -9.90
N GLY A 119 -18.41 -11.96 -10.85
CA GLY A 119 -18.70 -13.27 -11.45
C GLY A 119 -17.61 -13.83 -12.37
N LEU A 120 -16.68 -13.00 -12.85
CA LEU A 120 -15.61 -13.41 -13.78
C LEU A 120 -14.27 -13.70 -13.09
N SER A 121 -14.09 -13.34 -11.81
CA SER A 121 -12.83 -13.61 -11.08
C SER A 121 -12.81 -14.96 -10.35
N SER A 122 -13.94 -15.68 -10.30
CA SER A 122 -14.07 -16.95 -9.55
C SER A 122 -13.73 -18.22 -10.35
N THR A 123 -13.32 -18.12 -11.62
CA THR A 123 -13.12 -19.30 -12.50
C THR A 123 -11.68 -19.63 -12.87
N ASN A 124 -10.67 -19.03 -12.23
CA ASN A 124 -9.29 -19.51 -12.38
C ASN A 124 -8.88 -20.25 -11.11
N SER A 125 -9.14 -21.57 -11.14
CA SER A 125 -8.60 -22.58 -10.22
C SER A 125 -7.08 -22.72 -10.35
#